data_AF-A0A2V8MTA5-F1
#
_entry.id   AF-A0A2V8MTA5-F1
#
_cell.length_a   1.000
_cell.length_b   1.000
_cell.length_c   1.000
_cell.angle_alpha   90.00
_cell.angle_beta   90.00
_cell.angle_gamma   90.00
#
_symmetry.space_group_name_H-M   'P 1'
#
loop_
_entity.id
_entity.type
_entity.pdbx_description
1 polymer ?
#
loop_
_entity_poly.entity_id
_entity_poly.type
_entity_poly.pdbx_seq_one_letter_code
_entity_poly.pdbx_strand_id
1 'polypeptide(L)'
;MAKDGVRIHRVVPYNEEFMMLTLPTTARGTAKVMVSRGVKINHIYYWCDAFRQVEGEIVPVRYDPFDAGTAYAFVGKQWLQCHSEHFGALKGRSEREIMLATTELHRRRRNHSSTFHITAQRLAAFLESVEAEEALLMQRLRDRESLTIRLGIAVAEKPAVEEREPANHHDDAAENEAVGEVYGEF
;
A
#
# COMPACT_ATOMS: atom_id res chain seq x y z
N MET A 1 31.44 13.59 -35.21
CA MET A 1 31.21 14.64 -34.20
C MET A 1 30.18 14.11 -33.22
N ALA A 2 30.60 13.77 -32.00
CA ALA A 2 29.71 13.31 -30.94
C ALA A 2 28.83 14.49 -30.45
N LYS A 3 27.52 14.28 -30.41
CA LYS A 3 26.52 15.28 -30.03
C LYS A 3 25.91 14.83 -28.71
N ASP A 4 26.66 15.01 -27.64
CA ASP A 4 26.26 14.52 -26.34
C ASP A 4 25.99 15.76 -25.48
N GLY A 5 24.71 16.04 -25.22
CA GLY A 5 24.30 17.16 -24.39
C GLY A 5 24.42 16.81 -22.90
N VAL A 6 25.19 17.57 -22.15
CA VAL A 6 25.30 17.42 -20.68
C VAL A 6 23.93 17.67 -20.05
N ARG A 7 23.35 16.63 -19.42
CA ARG A 7 22.15 16.78 -18.60
C ARG A 7 22.55 17.10 -17.17
N ILE A 8 22.27 18.32 -16.74
CA ILE A 8 22.46 18.73 -15.36
C ILE A 8 21.32 18.11 -14.56
N HIS A 9 21.62 17.07 -13.78
CA HIS A 9 20.65 16.46 -12.87
C HIS A 9 20.72 17.15 -11.50
N ARG A 10 19.59 17.67 -11.02
CA ARG A 10 19.43 18.18 -9.66
C ARG A 10 18.72 17.13 -8.81
N VAL A 11 19.35 16.71 -7.72
CA VAL A 11 18.69 15.84 -6.73
C VAL A 11 17.62 16.65 -6.00
N VAL A 12 16.37 16.20 -6.07
CA VAL A 12 15.28 16.72 -5.24
C VAL A 12 15.06 15.70 -4.13
N PRO A 13 15.30 16.05 -2.86
CA PRO A 13 15.12 15.10 -1.77
C PRO A 13 13.65 14.74 -1.60
N TYR A 14 13.37 13.48 -1.25
CA TYR A 14 12.03 13.02 -0.89
C TYR A 14 11.72 13.45 0.56
N ASN A 15 11.37 14.73 0.74
CA ASN A 15 11.03 15.33 2.03
C ASN A 15 9.54 15.69 2.12
N GLU A 16 9.09 16.12 3.29
CA GLU A 16 7.69 16.49 3.52
C GLU A 16 7.20 17.60 2.58
N GLU A 17 8.04 18.58 2.26
CA GLU A 17 7.70 19.65 1.31
C GLU A 17 7.42 19.09 -0.09
N PHE A 18 8.31 18.23 -0.59
CA PHE A 18 8.12 17.55 -1.87
C PHE A 18 6.87 16.68 -1.88
N MET A 19 6.62 15.93 -0.80
CA MET A 19 5.38 15.17 -0.65
C MET A 19 4.17 16.10 -0.75
N MET A 20 4.11 17.16 0.05
CA MET A 20 2.97 18.10 0.03
C MET A 20 2.76 18.76 -1.34
N LEU A 21 3.82 19.03 -2.10
CA LEU A 21 3.71 19.58 -3.45
C LEU A 21 3.14 18.57 -4.45
N THR A 22 3.47 17.29 -4.30
CA THR A 22 3.17 16.23 -5.27
C THR A 22 1.91 15.42 -4.95
N LEU A 23 1.46 15.41 -3.69
CA LEU A 23 0.22 14.72 -3.30
C LEU A 23 -0.98 15.30 -4.05
N PRO A 24 -1.89 14.47 -4.58
CA PRO A 24 -3.08 14.95 -5.26
C PRO A 24 -4.06 15.63 -4.32
N THR A 25 -5.02 16.30 -4.94
CA THR A 25 -6.14 16.97 -4.28
C THR A 25 -7.46 16.52 -4.89
N THR A 26 -8.57 16.84 -4.23
CA THR A 26 -9.92 16.70 -4.81
C THR A 26 -10.08 17.58 -6.05
N ALA A 27 -11.10 17.30 -6.87
CA ALA A 27 -11.41 18.10 -8.06
C ALA A 27 -11.59 19.61 -7.79
N ARG A 28 -11.96 19.99 -6.56
CA ARG A 28 -12.12 21.40 -6.14
C ARG A 28 -10.86 22.01 -5.51
N GLY A 29 -9.81 21.24 -5.25
CA GLY A 29 -8.65 21.71 -4.50
C GLY A 29 -8.87 21.83 -2.98
N THR A 30 -10.12 21.78 -2.53
CA THR A 30 -10.55 22.21 -1.19
C THR A 30 -11.70 21.34 -0.65
N ALA A 31 -11.90 21.36 0.67
CA ALA A 31 -13.04 20.73 1.33
C ALA A 31 -13.55 21.60 2.48
N LYS A 32 -14.87 21.54 2.73
CA LYS A 32 -15.49 22.22 3.88
C LYS A 32 -15.25 21.41 5.15
N VAL A 33 -14.78 22.06 6.21
CA VAL A 33 -14.66 21.49 7.55
C VAL A 33 -16.07 21.39 8.14
N MET A 34 -16.52 20.16 8.37
CA MET A 34 -17.82 19.86 9.00
C MET A 34 -17.65 19.78 10.52
N VAL A 35 -18.59 20.40 11.22
CA VAL A 35 -18.68 20.38 12.68
C VAL A 35 -18.58 18.96 13.20
N SER A 36 -17.63 18.73 14.12
CA SER A 36 -17.37 17.42 14.76
C SER A 36 -17.11 16.24 13.82
N ARG A 37 -16.82 16.47 12.53
CA ARG A 37 -16.55 15.41 11.52
C ARG A 37 -15.32 15.65 10.68
N GLY A 38 -14.88 16.91 10.55
CA GLY A 38 -13.70 17.28 9.77
C GLY A 38 -14.01 17.38 8.29
N VAL A 39 -13.09 16.95 7.42
CA VAL A 39 -13.22 17.09 5.96
C VAL A 39 -13.58 15.76 5.30
N LYS A 40 -14.34 15.81 4.20
CA LYS A 40 -14.69 14.60 3.43
C LYS A 40 -13.95 14.55 2.10
N ILE A 41 -13.24 13.44 1.87
CA ILE A 41 -12.47 13.14 0.65
C ILE A 41 -12.81 11.69 0.26
N ASN A 42 -13.18 11.45 -1.00
CA ASN A 42 -13.45 10.10 -1.54
C ASN A 42 -14.34 9.22 -0.63
N HIS A 43 -15.46 9.76 -0.16
CA HIS A 43 -16.44 9.10 0.76
C HIS A 43 -15.99 8.92 2.21
N ILE A 44 -14.75 9.27 2.54
CA ILE A 44 -14.14 9.09 3.86
C ILE A 44 -14.05 10.45 4.57
N TYR A 45 -14.37 10.45 5.87
CA TYR A 45 -14.17 11.61 6.74
C TYR A 45 -12.80 11.55 7.40
N TYR A 46 -12.11 12.68 7.44
CA TYR A 46 -10.80 12.84 8.04
C TYR A 46 -10.83 13.93 9.10
N TRP A 47 -10.17 13.67 10.23
CA TRP A 47 -10.14 14.56 11.38
C TRP A 47 -8.70 14.94 11.79
N CYS A 48 -8.53 16.19 12.19
CA CYS A 48 -7.39 16.66 12.97
C CYS A 48 -7.86 17.65 14.05
N ASP A 49 -7.12 17.77 15.15
CA ASP A 49 -7.54 18.57 16.30
C ASP A 49 -7.69 20.07 15.99
N ALA A 50 -6.92 20.58 15.01
CA ALA A 50 -6.99 21.98 14.58
C ALA A 50 -8.35 22.36 13.98
N PHE A 51 -9.14 21.40 13.50
CA PHE A 51 -10.47 21.68 12.95
C PHE A 51 -11.44 22.28 13.95
N ARG A 52 -11.23 22.08 15.26
CA ARG A 52 -12.05 22.71 16.31
C ARG A 52 -12.07 24.25 16.22
N GLN A 53 -11.04 24.86 15.63
CA GLN A 53 -10.92 26.32 15.52
C GLN A 53 -11.40 26.88 14.18
N VAL A 54 -11.63 26.01 13.18
CA VAL A 54 -11.93 26.39 11.79
C VAL A 54 -13.16 25.66 11.24
N GLU A 55 -14.09 25.28 12.13
CA GLU A 55 -15.32 24.60 11.74
C GLU A 55 -16.16 25.48 10.79
N GLY A 56 -16.62 24.90 9.69
CA GLY A 56 -17.39 25.60 8.65
C GLY A 56 -16.54 26.26 7.57
N GLU A 57 -15.23 26.42 7.77
CA GLU A 57 -14.32 26.97 6.77
C GLU A 57 -14.06 26.00 5.61
N ILE A 58 -13.61 26.54 4.47
CA ILE A 58 -13.19 25.78 3.30
C ILE A 58 -11.67 25.82 3.26
N VAL A 59 -11.05 24.66 3.42
CA VAL A 59 -9.59 24.53 3.53
C VAL A 59 -9.03 23.74 2.33
N PRO A 60 -7.83 24.07 1.85
CA PRO A 60 -7.10 23.22 0.91
C PRO A 60 -6.85 21.84 1.50
N VAL A 61 -7.03 20.80 0.68
CA VAL A 61 -6.83 19.42 1.11
C VAL A 61 -5.96 18.65 0.13
N ARG A 62 -5.19 17.71 0.65
CA ARG A 62 -4.44 16.72 -0.12
C ARG A 62 -4.60 15.34 0.49
N TYR A 63 -4.39 14.29 -0.27
CA TYR A 63 -4.49 12.91 0.23
C TYR A 63 -3.42 12.04 -0.40
N ASP A 64 -3.08 10.93 0.25
CA ASP A 64 -2.16 9.93 -0.29
C ASP A 64 -2.92 8.89 -1.14
N PRO A 65 -2.62 8.76 -2.45
CA PRO A 65 -3.23 7.74 -3.31
C PRO A 65 -2.94 6.30 -2.91
N PHE A 66 -1.95 6.08 -2.04
CA PHE A 66 -1.55 4.77 -1.55
C PHE A 66 -1.87 4.57 -0.06
N ASP A 67 -2.45 5.57 0.60
CA ASP A 67 -2.91 5.49 1.99
C ASP A 67 -4.21 6.27 2.23
N ALA A 68 -5.34 5.59 2.08
CA ALA A 68 -6.67 6.12 2.43
C ALA A 68 -6.89 6.32 3.94
N GLY A 69 -5.91 5.96 4.78
CA GLY A 69 -5.91 6.28 6.21
C GLY A 69 -5.55 7.74 6.50
N THR A 70 -4.77 8.36 5.61
CA THR A 70 -4.11 9.64 5.87
C THR A 70 -4.48 10.68 4.82
N ALA A 71 -4.87 11.86 5.28
CA ALA A 71 -5.03 13.05 4.45
C ALA A 71 -4.33 14.24 5.09
N TYR A 72 -4.24 15.35 4.37
CA TYR A 72 -3.64 16.58 4.82
C TYR A 72 -4.57 17.75 4.56
N ALA A 73 -4.66 18.66 5.53
CA ALA A 73 -5.43 19.89 5.40
C ALA A 73 -4.54 21.09 5.71
N PHE A 74 -4.70 22.17 4.96
CA PHE A 74 -3.95 23.40 5.19
C PHE A 74 -4.71 24.32 6.15
N VAL A 75 -4.24 24.42 7.39
CA VAL A 75 -4.85 25.20 8.47
C VAL A 75 -3.75 25.99 9.16
N GLY A 76 -4.00 27.27 9.47
CA GLY A 76 -3.04 28.08 10.23
C GLY A 76 -1.67 28.25 9.54
N LYS A 77 -1.65 28.32 8.19
CA LYS A 77 -0.43 28.39 7.35
C LYS A 77 0.45 27.14 7.36
N GLN A 78 -0.08 26.01 7.80
CA GLN A 78 0.66 24.75 7.88
C GLN A 78 -0.18 23.60 7.32
N TRP A 79 0.49 22.62 6.72
CA TRP A 79 -0.14 21.36 6.36
C TRP A 79 -0.20 20.47 7.60
N LEU A 80 -1.41 20.08 7.99
CA LEU A 80 -1.67 19.23 9.14
C LEU A 80 -2.15 17.87 8.66
N GLN A 81 -1.61 16.82 9.25
CA GLN A 81 -2.04 15.45 9.02
C GLN A 81 -3.41 15.21 9.67
N CYS A 82 -4.31 14.58 8.92
CA CYS A 82 -5.64 14.18 9.33
C CYS A 82 -5.76 12.66 9.21
N HIS A 83 -6.42 12.03 10.17
CA HIS A 83 -6.65 10.59 10.18
C HIS A 83 -8.10 10.29 9.79
N SER A 84 -8.31 9.23 9.03
CA SER A 84 -9.66 8.79 8.65
C SER A 84 -10.45 8.24 9.84
N GLU A 85 -11.78 8.35 9.79
CA GLU A 85 -12.68 7.81 10.82
C GLU A 85 -12.50 6.30 11.07
N HIS A 86 -12.07 5.55 10.05
CA HIS A 86 -11.77 4.12 10.10
C HIS A 86 -10.30 3.84 9.78
N PHE A 87 -9.40 4.54 10.46
CA PHE A 87 -7.95 4.48 10.20
C PHE A 87 -7.40 3.05 10.11
N GLY A 88 -7.77 2.16 11.04
CA GLY A 88 -7.27 0.78 11.05
C GLY A 88 -7.56 -0.01 9.76
N ALA A 89 -8.76 0.15 9.20
CA ALA A 89 -9.19 -0.56 8.00
C ALA A 89 -8.64 0.07 6.70
N LEU A 90 -8.51 1.41 6.71
CA LEU A 90 -8.20 2.23 5.53
C LEU A 90 -6.71 2.53 5.37
N LYS A 91 -5.91 2.37 6.43
CA LYS A 91 -4.47 2.59 6.38
C LYS A 91 -3.81 1.70 5.33
N GLY A 92 -3.01 2.30 4.46
CA GLY A 92 -2.27 1.63 3.39
C GLY A 92 -3.14 1.08 2.26
N ARG A 93 -4.43 1.45 2.20
CA ARG A 93 -5.31 1.13 1.08
C ARG A 93 -5.14 2.16 -0.01
N SER A 94 -4.95 1.72 -1.25
CA SER A 94 -4.83 2.64 -2.38
C SER A 94 -6.17 3.24 -2.78
N GLU A 95 -6.16 4.44 -3.35
CA GLU A 95 -7.34 5.08 -3.95
C GLU A 95 -8.03 4.14 -4.95
N ARG A 96 -7.24 3.37 -5.70
CA ARG A 96 -7.74 2.42 -6.68
C ARG A 96 -8.44 1.24 -6.02
N GLU A 97 -7.93 0.73 -4.90
CA GLU A 97 -8.66 -0.25 -4.07
C GLU A 97 -9.99 0.32 -3.56
N ILE A 98 -10.01 1.56 -3.07
CA ILE A 98 -11.24 2.23 -2.60
C ILE A 98 -12.26 2.34 -3.75
N MET A 99 -11.83 2.71 -4.95
CA MET A 99 -12.70 2.82 -6.13
C MET A 99 -13.30 1.47 -6.56
N LEU A 100 -12.49 0.40 -6.56
CA LEU A 100 -12.97 -0.96 -6.86
C LEU A 100 -13.97 -1.45 -5.80
N ALA A 101 -13.66 -1.24 -4.52
CA ALA A 101 -14.56 -1.55 -3.40
C ALA A 101 -15.90 -0.81 -3.52
N THR A 102 -15.85 0.47 -3.83
CA THR A 102 -17.04 1.32 -4.07
C THR A 102 -17.88 0.77 -5.23
N THR A 103 -17.24 0.39 -6.33
CA THR A 103 -17.90 -0.16 -7.53
C THR A 103 -18.57 -1.50 -7.24
N GLU A 104 -17.89 -2.38 -6.50
CA GLU A 104 -18.41 -3.68 -6.11
C GLU A 104 -19.60 -3.55 -5.14
N LEU A 105 -19.50 -2.68 -4.15
CA LEU A 105 -20.62 -2.36 -3.24
C LEU A 105 -21.84 -1.84 -4.00
N HIS A 106 -21.64 -0.99 -5.01
CA HIS A 106 -22.72 -0.56 -5.89
C HIS A 106 -23.30 -1.72 -6.70
N ARG A 107 -22.47 -2.57 -7.30
CA ARG A 107 -22.90 -3.73 -8.10
C ARG A 107 -23.81 -4.67 -7.30
N ARG A 108 -23.41 -5.02 -6.08
CA ARG A 108 -24.18 -5.90 -5.18
C ARG A 108 -25.58 -5.39 -4.88
N ARG A 109 -25.78 -4.06 -4.90
CA ARG A 109 -27.03 -3.41 -4.50
C ARG A 109 -27.89 -2.93 -5.67
N ARG A 110 -27.45 -3.10 -6.93
CA ARG A 110 -28.25 -2.72 -8.12
C ARG A 110 -29.62 -3.42 -8.16
N ASN A 111 -29.75 -4.59 -7.53
CA ASN A 111 -30.97 -5.38 -7.51
C ASN A 111 -31.90 -5.04 -6.33
N HIS A 112 -31.55 -4.08 -5.46
CA HIS A 112 -32.33 -3.74 -4.28
C HIS A 112 -32.91 -2.32 -4.43
N SER A 113 -34.24 -2.17 -4.29
CA SER A 113 -34.96 -0.93 -4.62
C SER A 113 -34.79 0.22 -3.61
N SER A 114 -33.93 0.09 -2.60
CA SER A 114 -33.71 1.12 -1.58
C SER A 114 -32.57 2.05 -1.97
N THR A 115 -32.71 3.35 -1.69
CA THR A 115 -31.63 4.34 -1.80
C THR A 115 -30.38 3.89 -1.03
N PHE A 116 -29.29 3.60 -1.77
CA PHE A 116 -28.04 3.09 -1.20
C PHE A 116 -26.97 4.18 -1.17
N HIS A 117 -26.57 4.59 0.03
CA HIS A 117 -25.44 5.49 0.24
C HIS A 117 -24.17 4.70 0.62
N ILE A 118 -23.06 5.01 -0.04
CA ILE A 118 -21.72 4.52 0.34
C ILE A 118 -21.15 5.43 1.41
N THR A 119 -20.86 4.85 2.57
CA THR A 119 -20.22 5.48 3.72
C THR A 119 -18.86 4.85 3.95
N ALA A 120 -17.96 5.56 4.62
CA ALA A 120 -16.65 5.01 4.93
C ALA A 120 -16.73 3.79 5.86
N GLN A 121 -17.70 3.72 6.76
CA GLN A 121 -18.01 2.49 7.51
C GLN A 121 -18.27 1.27 6.61
N ARG A 122 -19.06 1.44 5.54
CA ARG A 122 -19.34 0.34 4.60
C ARG A 122 -18.12 -0.05 3.79
N LEU A 123 -17.29 0.93 3.41
CA LEU A 123 -16.02 0.69 2.74
C LEU A 123 -15.06 -0.08 3.65
N ALA A 124 -14.87 0.36 4.89
CA ALA A 124 -14.03 -0.31 5.87
C ALA A 124 -14.47 -1.76 6.10
N ALA A 125 -15.76 -1.97 6.38
CA ALA A 125 -16.31 -3.31 6.58
C ALA A 125 -16.14 -4.21 5.35
N PHE A 126 -16.29 -3.68 4.13
CA PHE A 126 -16.03 -4.44 2.92
C PHE A 126 -14.54 -4.78 2.77
N LEU A 127 -13.64 -3.82 2.96
CA LEU A 127 -12.19 -4.01 2.80
C LEU A 127 -11.59 -5.03 3.79
N GLU A 128 -12.22 -5.18 4.95
CA GLU A 128 -11.88 -6.19 5.97
C GLU A 128 -12.55 -7.55 5.73
N SER A 129 -13.57 -7.62 4.86
CA SER A 129 -14.27 -8.87 4.56
C SER A 129 -13.42 -9.79 3.68
N VAL A 130 -13.58 -11.10 3.87
CA VAL A 130 -12.92 -12.14 3.05
C VAL A 130 -13.34 -12.02 1.57
N GLU A 131 -14.61 -11.68 1.32
CA GLU A 131 -15.12 -11.51 -0.04
C GLU A 131 -14.43 -10.38 -0.83
N ALA A 132 -13.85 -9.39 -0.15
CA ALA A 132 -13.11 -8.34 -0.83
C ALA A 132 -11.77 -8.83 -1.39
N GLU A 133 -11.25 -9.96 -0.90
CA GLU A 133 -10.01 -10.53 -1.41
C GLU A 133 -10.12 -10.86 -2.89
N GLU A 134 -11.14 -11.59 -3.33
CA GLU A 134 -11.36 -11.91 -4.74
C GLU A 134 -11.51 -10.65 -5.61
N ALA A 135 -12.29 -9.68 -5.14
CA ALA A 135 -12.59 -8.46 -5.88
C ALA A 135 -11.37 -7.52 -6.02
N LEU A 136 -10.42 -7.56 -5.07
CA LEU A 136 -9.30 -6.61 -4.97
C LEU A 136 -7.91 -7.24 -5.17
N LEU A 137 -7.80 -8.57 -5.27
CA LEU A 137 -6.54 -9.31 -5.28
C LEU A 137 -5.55 -8.76 -6.33
N MET A 138 -6.02 -8.63 -7.57
CA MET A 138 -5.19 -8.14 -8.68
C MET A 138 -4.68 -6.73 -8.43
N GLN A 139 -5.48 -5.86 -7.81
CA GLN A 139 -5.07 -4.49 -7.53
C GLN A 139 -4.00 -4.45 -6.42
N ARG A 140 -4.18 -5.26 -5.37
CA ARG A 140 -3.19 -5.38 -4.28
C ARG A 140 -1.84 -5.89 -4.78
N LEU A 141 -1.83 -6.86 -5.69
CA LEU A 141 -0.59 -7.37 -6.30
C LEU A 141 0.16 -6.25 -7.04
N ARG A 142 -0.53 -5.46 -7.87
CA ARG A 142 0.04 -4.32 -8.58
C ARG A 142 0.57 -3.23 -7.64
N ASP A 143 -0.19 -2.92 -6.60
CA ASP A 143 0.20 -1.90 -5.63
C ASP A 143 1.44 -2.33 -4.82
N ARG A 144 1.59 -3.62 -4.55
CA ARG A 144 2.77 -4.23 -3.91
C ARG A 144 3.99 -4.26 -4.83
N GLU A 145 3.82 -4.63 -6.10
CA GLU A 145 4.91 -4.62 -7.08
C GLU A 145 5.47 -3.21 -7.30
N SER A 146 4.58 -2.22 -7.39
CA SER A 146 4.95 -0.82 -7.58
C SER A 146 5.54 -0.15 -6.33
N LEU A 147 5.31 -0.72 -5.13
CA LEU A 147 5.84 -0.18 -3.87
C LEU A 147 7.37 -0.15 -3.86
N THR A 148 8.03 -1.20 -4.38
CA THR A 148 9.49 -1.29 -4.44
C THR A 148 10.10 -0.14 -5.23
N ILE A 149 9.47 0.21 -6.37
CA ILE A 149 9.87 1.34 -7.21
C ILE A 149 9.63 2.67 -6.48
N ARG A 150 8.47 2.83 -5.84
CA ARG A 150 8.12 4.07 -5.10
C ARG A 150 9.04 4.35 -3.92
N LEU A 151 9.42 3.33 -3.17
CA LEU A 151 10.32 3.46 -2.03
C LEU A 151 11.80 3.55 -2.43
N GLY A 152 12.12 3.47 -3.72
CA GLY A 152 13.50 3.52 -4.20
C GLY A 152 14.37 2.36 -3.69
N ILE A 153 13.75 1.27 -3.24
CA ILE A 153 14.47 0.06 -2.85
C ILE A 153 14.89 -0.60 -4.14
N ALA A 154 16.18 -0.55 -4.46
CA ALA A 154 16.73 -1.32 -5.57
C ALA A 154 16.29 -2.77 -5.41
N VAL A 155 15.63 -3.32 -6.44
CA VAL A 155 15.39 -4.76 -6.51
C VAL A 155 16.77 -5.39 -6.57
N ALA A 156 17.26 -5.89 -5.44
CA ALA A 156 18.43 -6.76 -5.44
C ALA A 156 18.07 -7.94 -6.33
N GLU A 157 18.85 -8.14 -7.39
CA GLU A 157 18.74 -9.33 -8.24
C GLU A 157 18.70 -10.57 -7.35
N LYS A 158 17.78 -11.50 -7.66
CA LYS A 158 17.78 -12.82 -7.04
C LYS A 158 19.20 -13.38 -7.11
N PRO A 159 19.82 -13.82 -6.00
CA PRO A 159 21.09 -14.53 -6.11
C PRO A 159 20.83 -15.77 -6.97
N ALA A 160 21.67 -15.93 -8.00
CA ALA A 160 21.68 -17.10 -8.84
C ALA A 160 21.71 -18.35 -7.93
N VAL A 161 20.78 -19.26 -8.17
CA VAL A 161 20.83 -20.58 -7.54
C VAL A 161 22.11 -21.23 -8.05
N GLU A 162 23.12 -21.28 -7.18
CA GLU A 162 24.37 -21.98 -7.43
C GLU A 162 24.05 -23.47 -7.48
N GLU A 163 23.95 -24.02 -8.69
CA GLU A 163 23.95 -25.47 -8.91
C GLU A 163 25.26 -26.02 -8.34
N ARG A 164 25.20 -26.54 -7.12
CA ARG A 164 26.29 -27.33 -6.56
C ARG A 164 26.31 -28.67 -7.28
N GLU A 165 27.29 -28.85 -8.16
CA GLU A 165 27.71 -30.18 -8.60
C GLU A 165 28.07 -31.02 -7.36
N PRO A 166 27.60 -32.28 -7.25
CA PRO A 166 27.97 -33.12 -6.13
C PRO A 166 29.44 -33.52 -6.26
N ALA A 167 30.26 -33.01 -5.33
CA ALA A 167 31.64 -33.45 -5.16
C ALA A 167 31.66 -34.91 -4.70
N ASN A 168 32.14 -35.81 -5.56
CA ASN A 168 32.61 -37.13 -5.18
C ASN A 168 33.89 -36.97 -4.34
N HIS A 169 33.90 -37.44 -3.10
CA HIS A 169 35.10 -38.03 -2.50
C HIS A 169 34.77 -38.86 -1.25
N HIS A 170 34.89 -40.18 -1.44
CA HIS A 170 35.52 -41.18 -0.56
C HIS A 170 35.41 -40.96 0.97
N ASP A 171 34.57 -41.77 1.60
CA ASP A 171 34.69 -42.12 3.01
C ASP A 171 35.69 -43.29 3.14
N ASP A 172 36.77 -43.04 3.88
CA ASP A 172 37.66 -44.06 4.45
C ASP A 172 37.59 -44.00 5.98
N ALA A 173 37.60 -45.21 6.58
CA ALA A 173 37.67 -45.58 8.01
C ALA A 173 36.34 -45.54 8.80
N ALA A 174 35.95 -46.58 9.56
CA ALA A 174 36.65 -47.71 10.18
C ALA A 174 35.69 -48.92 10.27
N GLU A 175 36.14 -50.18 10.37
CA GLU A 175 36.48 -50.84 11.63
C GLU A 175 37.28 -52.15 11.39
N ASN A 176 38.18 -52.46 12.32
CA ASN A 176 39.10 -53.60 12.37
C ASN A 176 38.41 -54.94 12.74
N GLU A 177 38.96 -56.03 12.17
CA GLU A 177 39.23 -57.40 12.69
C GLU A 177 38.25 -58.09 13.68
N ALA A 178 38.01 -59.40 13.67
CA ALA A 178 38.29 -60.55 12.82
C ALA A 178 37.62 -61.79 13.49
N VAL A 179 37.56 -62.90 12.73
CA VAL A 179 37.36 -64.31 13.14
C VAL A 179 35.88 -64.73 13.36
N GLY A 180 35.32 -65.73 12.67
CA GLY A 180 35.81 -66.63 11.62
C GLY A 180 34.78 -67.72 11.28
N GLU A 181 35.03 -68.43 10.16
CA GLU A 181 34.61 -69.83 9.86
C GLU A 181 33.09 -70.11 9.66
N VAL A 182 32.56 -70.87 8.69
CA VAL A 182 33.04 -71.94 7.79
C VAL A 182 32.08 -72.07 6.58
N TYR A 183 32.64 -72.55 5.47
CA TYR A 183 32.07 -73.00 4.19
C TYR A 183 30.83 -73.90 4.21
N GLY A 184 30.03 -73.85 3.13
CA GLY A 184 29.13 -74.94 2.74
C GLY A 184 28.25 -74.63 1.52
N GLU A 185 28.66 -75.11 0.34
CA GLU A 185 27.83 -75.27 -0.86
C GLU A 185 26.68 -76.27 -0.61
N PHE A 186 25.47 -75.97 -1.09
CA PHE A 186 24.61 -76.77 -1.99
C PHE A 186 23.20 -76.17 -2.10
#